data_AF-A0A4S4EC37-F1
#
_entry.id   AF-A0A4S4EC37-F1
#
_cell.length_a   1.000
_cell.length_b   1.000
_cell.length_c   1.000
_cell.angle_alpha   90.00
_cell.angle_beta   90.00
_cell.angle_gamma   90.00
#
_symmetry.space_group_name_H-M   'P 1'
#
loop_
_entity.id
_entity.type
_entity.pdbx_description
1 polymer ?
#
loop_
_entity_poly.entity_id
_entity_poly.type
_entity_poly.pdbx_seq_one_letter_code
_entity_poly.pdbx_strand_id
1 'polypeptide(L)'
;MRLVGSRRRRLLSIHAVLIACAFFTGVGLLNLTLRSVDPSTGKEFPIQKTRPVAEGAHVSLTAKTQLSRTKGCATVEEMGEIFNRGFWEESLQVRRKIDLHFALNGTKGIYPFGDYISYSDVAFTLNEVKHLWRQNDCLTKYGRRLVMRIDDFQKPAKTSVLCSNWREWEQPIIWIQNTTDAVAAQFFLKNVYSEMRKLRKVYDLFGRPENLQYRPNVFGELMRVLISPSENVKEAVNWVLGDGVDPDITLHMRMLMNRSLRAVQAALNCIRKAMDNLQLKSRPKVVLVSDSPTLINEVAPYINEFAEVLHFDYERFKGNISGNNGLGSLDFRVKDWGPAPRWVAFVDFFLASRAKHAIVSGAHRRVGTTYAQLIAALAMAHKPVEDSRFLFMSSFQSNLVSEGLGIQIGWGHVWNRFAGPLSCHNQSTQCAFTPILPPAWWDGLWQSPTPRDVKRMQAYGIQLSGFGTFDDDHLHSFCNSRKNAVRTVPVM
;
A
#
# COMPACT_ATOMS: atom_id res chain seq x y z
N MET A 1 44.93 -36.23 -59.39
CA MET A 1 45.74 -35.38 -58.48
C MET A 1 45.09 -35.36 -57.11
N ARG A 2 45.86 -35.73 -56.08
CA ARG A 2 45.54 -35.53 -54.66
C ARG A 2 45.60 -34.02 -54.34
N LEU A 3 44.78 -33.55 -53.41
CA LEU A 3 45.29 -32.85 -52.22
C LEU A 3 44.25 -32.81 -51.10
N VAL A 4 44.76 -33.15 -49.93
CA VAL A 4 44.13 -33.36 -48.63
C VAL A 4 44.07 -32.03 -47.89
N GLY A 5 43.01 -31.80 -47.11
CA GLY A 5 42.92 -30.69 -46.15
C GLY A 5 42.04 -31.09 -44.96
N SER A 6 42.68 -31.45 -43.85
CA SER A 6 42.10 -32.06 -42.65
C SER A 6 41.61 -31.04 -41.61
N ARG A 7 40.45 -31.37 -41.01
CA ARG A 7 39.93 -31.10 -39.65
C ARG A 7 40.66 -30.13 -38.71
N ARG A 8 39.88 -29.24 -38.08
CA ARG A 8 39.59 -29.23 -36.62
C ARG A 8 38.52 -28.18 -36.25
N ARG A 9 37.25 -28.58 -36.13
CA ARG A 9 36.26 -27.83 -35.34
C ARG A 9 36.35 -28.34 -33.91
N ARG A 10 36.80 -27.51 -32.98
CA ARG A 10 36.76 -27.80 -31.54
C ARG A 10 35.28 -27.84 -31.12
N LEU A 11 34.74 -29.04 -30.96
CA LEU A 11 33.51 -29.26 -30.20
C LEU A 11 33.81 -28.82 -28.76
N LEU A 12 33.25 -27.69 -28.33
CA LEU A 12 33.22 -27.35 -26.91
C LEU A 12 32.53 -28.50 -26.19
N SER A 13 33.29 -29.18 -25.33
CA SER A 13 32.77 -30.26 -24.51
C SER A 13 31.54 -29.75 -23.77
N ILE A 14 30.41 -30.44 -23.92
CA ILE A 14 29.16 -30.12 -23.22
C ILE A 14 29.41 -30.05 -21.71
N HIS A 15 30.38 -30.81 -21.19
CA HIS A 15 30.81 -30.73 -19.80
C HIS A 15 31.46 -29.39 -19.45
N ALA A 16 32.22 -28.76 -20.35
CA ALA A 16 32.79 -27.43 -20.13
C ALA A 16 31.71 -26.34 -20.09
N VAL A 17 30.64 -26.48 -20.89
CA VAL A 17 29.49 -25.55 -20.87
C VAL A 17 28.67 -25.73 -19.59
N LEU A 18 28.45 -26.95 -19.14
CA LEU A 18 27.74 -27.24 -17.89
C LEU A 18 28.53 -26.78 -16.66
N ILE A 19 29.86 -26.97 -16.66
CA ILE A 19 30.75 -26.46 -15.60
C ILE A 19 30.76 -24.93 -15.61
N ALA A 20 30.80 -24.28 -16.78
CA ALA A 20 30.70 -22.83 -16.87
C ALA A 20 29.34 -22.34 -16.35
N CYS A 21 28.23 -22.99 -16.70
CA CYS A 21 26.91 -22.64 -16.17
C CYS A 21 26.85 -22.82 -14.65
N ALA A 22 27.33 -23.95 -14.11
CA ALA A 22 27.37 -24.17 -12.66
C ALA A 22 28.27 -23.14 -11.94
N PHE A 23 29.41 -22.78 -12.54
CA PHE A 23 30.31 -21.75 -12.01
C PHE A 23 29.66 -20.36 -12.04
N PHE A 24 29.02 -19.95 -13.14
CA PHE A 24 28.32 -18.66 -13.23
C PHE A 24 27.07 -18.62 -12.34
N THR A 25 26.39 -19.74 -12.13
CA THR A 25 25.24 -19.80 -11.21
C THR A 25 25.72 -19.76 -9.77
N GLY A 26 26.82 -20.46 -9.44
CA GLY A 26 27.46 -20.43 -8.12
C GLY A 26 28.04 -19.05 -7.78
N VAL A 27 28.76 -18.42 -8.71
CA VAL A 27 29.28 -17.04 -8.57
C VAL A 27 28.14 -16.02 -8.57
N GLY A 28 27.07 -16.25 -9.32
CA GLY A 28 25.86 -15.41 -9.31
C GLY A 28 25.14 -15.46 -7.96
N LEU A 29 24.95 -16.66 -7.40
CA LEU A 29 24.40 -16.86 -6.06
C LEU A 29 25.33 -16.30 -4.97
N LEU A 30 26.66 -16.48 -5.12
CA LEU A 30 27.65 -15.91 -4.20
C LEU A 30 27.71 -14.38 -4.27
N ASN A 31 27.52 -13.75 -5.44
CA ASN A 31 27.40 -12.30 -5.55
C ASN A 31 26.05 -11.77 -5.03
N LEU A 32 24.99 -12.58 -5.07
CA LEU A 32 23.69 -12.24 -4.48
C LEU A 32 23.67 -12.40 -2.97
N THR A 33 24.50 -13.28 -2.39
CA THR A 33 24.68 -13.42 -0.94
C THR A 33 25.77 -12.50 -0.38
N LEU A 34 26.78 -12.12 -1.18
CA LEU A 34 27.83 -11.17 -0.79
C LEU A 34 27.50 -9.70 -1.09
N ARG A 35 26.49 -9.39 -1.91
CA ARG A 35 25.83 -8.07 -1.87
C ARG A 35 24.82 -8.04 -0.73
N SER A 36 25.37 -8.15 0.49
CA SER A 36 24.87 -7.35 1.60
C SER A 36 24.73 -5.90 1.09
N VAL A 37 23.59 -5.30 1.39
CA VAL A 37 23.37 -3.86 1.27
C VAL A 37 24.64 -3.15 1.75
N ASP A 38 25.28 -2.37 0.87
CA ASP A 38 26.46 -1.60 1.26
C ASP A 38 26.05 -0.64 2.38
N PRO A 39 26.73 -0.67 3.54
CA PRO A 39 26.59 0.37 4.54
C PRO A 39 27.10 1.68 3.94
N SER A 40 26.40 2.77 4.21
CA SER A 40 26.84 4.13 3.85
C SER A 40 28.30 4.31 4.29
N THR A 41 29.20 4.43 3.32
CA THR A 41 30.62 4.64 3.55
C THR A 41 30.80 6.00 4.19
N GLY A 42 31.24 6.02 5.45
CA GLY A 42 31.75 7.21 6.10
C GLY A 42 32.95 7.73 5.32
N LYS A 43 32.81 8.93 4.75
CA LYS A 43 33.94 9.78 4.41
C LYS A 43 33.70 11.11 5.11
N GLU A 44 34.52 11.38 6.13
CA GLU A 44 34.68 12.72 6.67
C GLU A 44 35.09 13.66 5.53
N PHE A 45 34.30 14.70 5.28
CA PHE A 45 34.67 15.79 4.39
C PHE A 45 35.16 16.97 5.23
N PRO A 46 36.29 17.60 4.86
CA PRO A 46 36.83 18.74 5.60
C PRO A 46 35.93 19.97 5.42
N ILE A 47 35.57 20.59 6.54
CA ILE A 47 34.84 21.85 6.61
C ILE A 47 35.76 22.97 6.12
N GLN A 48 35.60 23.41 4.89
CA GLN A 48 36.19 24.67 4.41
C GLN A 48 35.15 25.79 4.50
N LYS A 49 35.41 26.77 5.37
CA LYS A 49 34.58 27.97 5.57
C LYS A 49 34.71 28.91 4.36
N THR A 50 33.60 29.14 3.65
CA THR A 50 33.42 30.36 2.84
C THR A 50 31.95 30.81 2.88
N ARG A 51 31.76 32.14 2.88
CA ARG A 51 30.59 32.97 3.26
C ARG A 51 29.40 32.97 2.24
N PRO A 52 28.23 33.57 2.58
CA PRO A 52 26.92 33.09 2.16
C PRO A 52 26.38 33.77 0.89
N VAL A 53 25.54 33.04 0.14
CA VAL A 53 24.58 33.57 -0.82
C VAL A 53 23.21 33.00 -0.46
N ALA A 54 22.20 33.86 -0.54
CA ALA A 54 20.95 33.83 0.20
C ALA A 54 19.89 32.83 -0.31
N GLU A 55 19.03 32.46 0.65
CA GLU A 55 17.62 32.01 0.55
C GLU A 55 17.28 30.66 -0.10
N GLY A 56 16.87 29.72 0.77
CA GLY A 56 16.26 28.44 0.41
C GLY A 56 15.99 27.57 1.66
N ALA A 57 15.04 27.99 2.48
CA ALA A 57 14.39 27.30 3.62
C ALA A 57 15.06 26.03 4.19
N HIS A 58 15.86 26.21 5.25
CA HIS A 58 16.17 25.15 6.20
C HIS A 58 14.91 24.80 7.02
N VAL A 59 14.49 23.53 6.95
CA VAL A 59 13.40 22.95 7.73
C VAL A 59 13.80 22.93 9.21
N SER A 60 13.15 23.78 10.01
CA SER A 60 13.26 23.77 11.47
C SER A 60 12.19 22.84 12.03
N LEU A 61 12.61 21.65 12.46
CA LEU A 61 11.83 20.74 13.31
C LEU A 61 11.55 21.42 14.65
N THR A 62 10.47 22.19 14.73
CA THR A 62 9.94 22.73 15.98
C THR A 62 8.75 21.90 16.44
N ALA A 63 9.02 20.63 16.75
CA ALA A 63 8.23 19.89 17.72
C ALA A 63 8.95 20.00 19.06
N LYS A 64 8.27 20.51 20.09
CA LYS A 64 8.74 20.50 21.49
C LYS A 64 8.77 19.06 22.00
N THR A 65 9.73 18.28 21.53
CA THR A 65 10.21 17.10 22.23
C THR A 65 11.42 17.60 23.00
N GLN A 66 11.46 17.42 24.32
CA GLN A 66 12.73 17.39 25.04
C GLN A 66 13.51 16.20 24.47
N LEU A 67 14.13 16.40 23.31
CA LEU A 67 15.07 15.47 22.74
C LEU A 67 16.26 15.51 23.68
N SER A 68 16.34 14.49 24.53
CA SER A 68 17.56 14.14 25.22
C SER A 68 18.68 14.12 24.17
N ARG A 69 19.48 15.19 24.16
CA ARG A 69 20.71 15.31 23.39
C ARG A 69 21.61 14.15 23.85
N THR A 70 21.63 13.01 23.14
CA THR A 70 22.73 12.01 23.10
C THR A 70 22.38 10.64 22.47
N LYS A 71 21.15 10.31 22.07
CA LYS A 71 20.90 8.99 21.44
C LYS A 71 21.12 9.02 19.92
N GLY A 72 22.02 8.16 19.42
CA GLY A 72 22.28 7.95 17.98
C GLY A 72 21.28 7.03 17.27
N CYS A 73 20.27 6.54 17.98
CA CYS A 73 19.19 5.71 17.44
C CYS A 73 17.85 6.04 18.15
N ALA A 74 16.74 5.64 17.55
CA ALA A 74 15.40 5.72 18.10
C ALA A 74 14.75 4.32 18.14
N THR A 75 13.95 4.07 19.17
CA THR A 75 13.06 2.90 19.27
C THR A 75 11.85 3.07 18.35
N VAL A 76 11.17 1.96 18.04
CA VAL A 76 9.95 2.03 17.20
C VAL A 76 8.82 2.82 17.86
N GLU A 77 8.75 2.84 19.19
CA GLU A 77 7.81 3.69 19.93
C GLU A 77 8.16 5.17 19.79
N GLU A 78 9.42 5.55 20.00
CA GLU A 78 9.91 6.93 19.79
C GLU A 78 9.66 7.40 18.34
N MET A 79 9.86 6.52 17.35
CA MET A 79 9.53 6.82 15.95
C MET A 79 8.04 6.94 15.69
N GLY A 80 7.21 6.19 16.44
CA GLY A 80 5.76 6.16 16.28
C GLY A 80 5.05 7.38 16.85
N GLU A 81 5.62 8.06 17.85
CA GLU A 81 4.98 9.18 18.56
C GLU A 81 4.47 10.30 17.62
N ILE A 82 5.12 10.52 16.48
CA ILE A 82 4.68 11.51 15.49
C ILE A 82 3.30 11.19 14.87
N PHE A 83 2.83 9.95 14.95
CA PHE A 83 1.53 9.51 14.40
C PHE A 83 0.40 9.52 15.42
N ASN A 84 0.68 9.88 16.66
CA ASN A 84 -0.30 9.90 17.75
C ASN A 84 -1.35 11.03 17.56
N ARG A 85 -1.09 12.03 16.70
CA ARG A 85 -1.95 13.21 16.54
C ARG A 85 -1.96 13.72 15.11
N GLY A 86 -3.01 14.50 14.80
CA GLY A 86 -2.95 15.49 13.73
C GLY A 86 -3.52 15.06 12.39
N PHE A 87 -4.01 13.84 12.16
CA PHE A 87 -4.52 13.46 10.84
C PHE A 87 -6.03 13.65 10.65
N TRP A 88 -6.78 13.89 11.73
CA TRP A 88 -8.25 13.83 11.72
C TRP A 88 -8.87 14.97 10.92
N GLU A 89 -8.38 16.20 11.10
CA GLU A 89 -8.91 17.38 10.43
C GLU A 89 -8.71 17.30 8.91
N GLU A 90 -7.55 16.83 8.47
CA GLU A 90 -7.22 16.60 7.07
C GLU A 90 -8.05 15.46 6.51
N SER A 91 -8.28 14.40 7.29
CA SER A 91 -9.16 13.29 6.89
C SER A 91 -10.60 13.77 6.67
N LEU A 92 -11.11 14.66 7.52
CA LEU A 92 -12.42 15.29 7.33
C LEU A 92 -12.48 16.21 6.12
N GLN A 93 -11.40 16.95 5.84
CA GLN A 93 -11.32 17.76 4.63
C GLN A 93 -11.38 16.89 3.37
N VAL A 94 -10.64 15.78 3.37
CA VAL A 94 -10.64 14.80 2.28
C VAL A 94 -12.01 14.13 2.15
N ARG A 95 -12.63 13.74 3.28
CA ARG A 95 -13.99 13.20 3.33
C ARG A 95 -14.97 14.10 2.59
N ARG A 96 -15.02 15.39 2.94
CA ARG A 96 -15.91 16.36 2.28
C ARG A 96 -15.65 16.48 0.78
N LYS A 97 -14.38 16.46 0.36
CA LYS A 97 -14.02 16.52 -1.07
C LYS A 97 -14.49 15.26 -1.81
N ILE A 98 -14.30 14.09 -1.21
CA ILE A 98 -14.74 12.81 -1.73
C ILE A 98 -16.27 12.79 -1.80
N ASP A 99 -16.97 13.06 -0.70
CA ASP A 99 -18.44 13.08 -0.66
C ASP A 99 -19.01 14.05 -1.70
N LEU A 100 -18.47 15.26 -1.81
CA LEU A 100 -18.88 16.22 -2.83
C LEU A 100 -18.61 15.70 -4.25
N HIS A 101 -17.43 15.11 -4.49
CA HIS A 101 -17.08 14.54 -5.79
C HIS A 101 -18.06 13.43 -6.19
N PHE A 102 -18.37 12.51 -5.30
CA PHE A 102 -19.26 11.39 -5.57
C PHE A 102 -20.74 11.81 -5.60
N ALA A 103 -21.15 12.81 -4.82
CA ALA A 103 -22.48 13.41 -4.92
C ALA A 103 -22.71 14.08 -6.29
N LEU A 104 -21.67 14.68 -6.88
CA LEU A 104 -21.76 15.36 -8.18
C LEU A 104 -21.56 14.43 -9.38
N ASN A 105 -20.66 13.44 -9.28
CA ASN A 105 -20.15 12.69 -10.43
C ASN A 105 -20.42 11.18 -10.37
N GLY A 106 -20.47 10.61 -9.17
CA GLY A 106 -20.74 9.20 -8.91
C GLY A 106 -19.80 8.12 -9.49
N THR A 107 -20.02 6.83 -9.13
CA THR A 107 -19.29 5.60 -9.56
C THR A 107 -20.14 4.33 -9.64
N LYS A 108 -20.14 3.61 -10.77
CA LYS A 108 -20.60 2.23 -11.04
C LYS A 108 -19.48 1.57 -11.83
N GLY A 109 -19.32 0.28 -11.59
CA GLY A 109 -18.53 -0.60 -12.41
C GLY A 109 -18.73 -2.02 -11.94
N ILE A 110 -18.47 -2.98 -12.82
CA ILE A 110 -18.25 -4.36 -12.39
C ILE A 110 -16.78 -4.41 -11.99
N TYR A 111 -16.55 -4.46 -10.69
CA TYR A 111 -15.23 -4.52 -10.10
C TYR A 111 -14.93 -5.96 -9.66
N PRO A 112 -13.64 -6.33 -9.50
CA PRO A 112 -13.29 -7.66 -9.01
C PRO A 112 -13.97 -7.95 -7.66
N PHE A 113 -14.29 -9.22 -7.38
CA PHE A 113 -14.89 -9.63 -6.10
C PHE A 113 -16.34 -9.16 -5.87
N GLY A 114 -17.12 -8.93 -6.93
CA GLY A 114 -18.54 -8.57 -6.81
C GLY A 114 -19.40 -9.56 -5.98
N ASP A 115 -18.95 -10.80 -5.84
CA ASP A 115 -19.59 -11.80 -4.96
C ASP A 115 -19.48 -11.43 -3.46
N TYR A 116 -18.45 -10.64 -3.09
CA TYR A 116 -18.11 -10.31 -1.70
C TYR A 116 -18.20 -8.81 -1.38
N ILE A 117 -18.04 -7.96 -2.38
CA ILE A 117 -18.08 -6.50 -2.26
C ILE A 117 -19.20 -5.96 -3.16
N SER A 118 -20.10 -5.19 -2.55
CA SER A 118 -21.03 -4.33 -3.27
C SER A 118 -20.36 -2.98 -3.53
N TYR A 119 -20.31 -2.60 -4.79
CA TYR A 119 -19.75 -1.31 -5.22
C TYR A 119 -20.87 -0.29 -5.37
N SER A 120 -20.56 1.01 -5.20
CA SER A 120 -21.56 2.08 -5.32
C SER A 120 -22.26 2.12 -6.69
N ASP A 121 -23.45 2.74 -6.76
CA ASP A 121 -24.37 2.72 -7.92
C ASP A 121 -24.34 3.96 -8.83
N VAL A 122 -23.28 4.78 -8.82
CA VAL A 122 -23.35 6.19 -9.24
C VAL A 122 -22.61 6.55 -10.56
N ALA A 123 -22.02 5.63 -11.34
CA ALA A 123 -21.51 5.89 -12.70
C ALA A 123 -22.15 4.92 -13.71
N PHE A 124 -21.58 4.72 -14.89
CA PHE A 124 -22.21 3.94 -15.94
C PHE A 124 -21.35 2.74 -16.31
N THR A 125 -21.98 1.56 -16.42
CA THR A 125 -21.42 0.43 -17.16
C THR A 125 -21.20 0.83 -18.62
N LEU A 126 -20.28 0.15 -19.32
CA LEU A 126 -20.06 0.43 -20.74
C LEU A 126 -21.33 0.28 -21.58
N ASN A 127 -22.23 -0.64 -21.20
CA ASN A 127 -23.52 -0.83 -21.85
C ASN A 127 -24.46 0.36 -21.61
N GLU A 128 -24.53 0.88 -20.39
CA GLU A 128 -25.31 2.08 -20.09
C GLU A 128 -24.74 3.31 -20.80
N VAL A 129 -23.41 3.49 -20.84
CA VAL A 129 -22.78 4.56 -21.63
C VAL A 129 -23.18 4.46 -23.10
N LYS A 130 -23.10 3.27 -23.71
CA LYS A 130 -23.54 3.06 -25.10
C LYS A 130 -25.02 3.40 -25.29
N HIS A 131 -25.89 2.96 -24.37
CA HIS A 131 -27.32 3.23 -24.44
C HIS A 131 -27.61 4.73 -24.36
N LEU A 132 -27.05 5.42 -23.36
CA LEU A 132 -27.21 6.86 -23.18
C LEU A 132 -26.63 7.66 -24.35
N TRP A 133 -25.51 7.23 -24.93
CA TRP A 133 -24.91 7.86 -26.10
C TRP A 133 -25.82 7.80 -27.33
N ARG A 134 -26.50 6.66 -27.52
CA ARG A 134 -27.49 6.46 -28.59
C ARG A 134 -28.78 7.22 -28.31
N GLN A 135 -29.30 7.13 -27.10
CA GLN A 135 -30.55 7.81 -26.69
C GLN A 135 -30.45 9.33 -26.83
N ASN A 136 -29.29 9.90 -26.50
CA ASN A 136 -29.04 11.34 -26.65
C ASN A 136 -28.59 11.75 -28.05
N ASP A 137 -28.46 10.78 -28.97
CA ASP A 137 -28.05 10.99 -30.36
C ASP A 137 -26.75 11.82 -30.48
N CYS A 138 -25.77 11.48 -29.63
CA CYS A 138 -24.57 12.30 -29.46
C CYS A 138 -23.71 12.42 -30.73
N LEU A 139 -23.78 11.42 -31.61
CA LEU A 139 -23.08 11.44 -32.89
C LEU A 139 -23.69 12.50 -33.83
N THR A 140 -25.01 12.48 -33.99
CA THR A 140 -25.70 13.37 -34.95
C THR A 140 -25.83 14.78 -34.41
N LYS A 141 -26.19 14.94 -33.12
CA LYS A 141 -26.40 16.26 -32.50
C LYS A 141 -25.11 17.01 -32.19
N TYR A 142 -24.05 16.30 -31.77
CA TYR A 142 -22.81 16.94 -31.31
C TYR A 142 -21.57 16.55 -32.14
N GLY A 143 -21.70 15.70 -33.15
CA GLY A 143 -20.56 15.22 -33.94
C GLY A 143 -19.60 14.31 -33.15
N ARG A 144 -19.99 13.83 -31.95
CA ARG A 144 -19.10 13.12 -31.04
C ARG A 144 -19.27 11.61 -31.15
N ARG A 145 -18.22 10.93 -31.63
CA ARG A 145 -18.15 9.47 -31.66
C ARG A 145 -17.84 8.92 -30.27
N LEU A 146 -18.49 7.81 -29.92
CA LEU A 146 -18.15 7.07 -28.70
C LEU A 146 -16.87 6.27 -28.93
N VAL A 147 -15.74 6.85 -28.51
CA VAL A 147 -14.42 6.24 -28.63
C VAL A 147 -13.77 6.12 -27.25
N MET A 148 -13.05 5.02 -27.07
CA MET A 148 -12.27 4.78 -25.87
C MET A 148 -10.79 4.96 -26.17
N ARG A 149 -10.14 5.85 -25.41
CA ARG A 149 -8.69 5.97 -25.36
C ARG A 149 -8.11 4.91 -24.43
N ILE A 150 -7.07 4.21 -24.85
CA ILE A 150 -6.39 3.18 -24.05
C ILE A 150 -4.92 3.57 -23.89
N ASP A 151 -4.48 3.73 -22.64
CA ASP A 151 -3.09 3.97 -22.27
C ASP A 151 -2.57 2.85 -21.37
N ASP A 152 -1.58 2.09 -21.85
CA ASP A 152 -0.98 0.97 -21.13
C ASP A 152 0.40 1.36 -20.57
N PHE A 153 0.49 1.46 -19.24
CA PHE A 153 1.69 1.91 -18.54
C PHE A 153 2.89 0.97 -18.70
N GLN A 154 2.66 -0.29 -19.08
CA GLN A 154 3.74 -1.25 -19.35
C GLN A 154 4.28 -1.14 -20.78
N LYS A 155 3.60 -0.41 -21.67
CA LYS A 155 4.00 -0.26 -23.07
C LYS A 155 4.32 1.20 -23.37
N PRO A 156 5.45 1.75 -22.86
CA PRO A 156 5.79 3.16 -23.01
C PRO A 156 5.54 3.62 -24.43
N ALA A 157 6.15 3.01 -25.45
CA ALA A 157 5.97 3.35 -26.87
C ALA A 157 4.53 3.45 -27.41
N LYS A 158 3.51 2.89 -26.72
CA LYS A 158 2.10 2.88 -27.12
C LYS A 158 1.20 3.78 -26.27
N THR A 159 1.76 4.61 -25.40
CA THR A 159 1.03 5.56 -24.56
C THR A 159 1.69 6.93 -24.54
N SER A 160 0.89 7.99 -24.52
CA SER A 160 1.36 9.36 -24.29
C SER A 160 0.97 9.90 -22.92
N VAL A 161 0.60 9.03 -21.98
CA VAL A 161 0.02 9.41 -20.68
C VAL A 161 0.91 10.35 -19.86
N LEU A 162 2.23 10.15 -19.82
CA LEU A 162 3.12 11.06 -19.09
C LEU A 162 3.32 12.40 -19.83
N CYS A 163 3.34 12.37 -21.16
CA CYS A 163 3.73 13.49 -22.03
C CYS A 163 2.54 14.29 -22.58
N SER A 164 1.30 14.02 -22.17
CA SER A 164 0.11 14.71 -22.68
C SER A 164 -0.69 15.36 -21.57
N ASN A 165 -1.37 16.45 -21.90
CA ASN A 165 -2.26 17.16 -21.00
C ASN A 165 -3.62 16.45 -20.95
N TRP A 166 -3.94 15.80 -19.84
CA TRP A 166 -5.19 15.02 -19.73
C TRP A 166 -6.44 15.90 -19.73
N ARG A 167 -6.28 17.21 -19.50
CA ARG A 167 -7.38 18.18 -19.52
C ARG A 167 -7.83 18.52 -20.95
N GLU A 168 -7.00 18.22 -21.93
CA GLU A 168 -7.24 18.46 -23.36
C GLU A 168 -7.67 17.18 -24.10
N TRP A 169 -7.78 16.05 -23.41
CA TRP A 169 -8.22 14.81 -24.04
C TRP A 169 -9.69 14.88 -24.42
N GLU A 170 -9.96 14.76 -25.72
CA GLU A 170 -11.33 14.81 -26.27
C GLU A 170 -12.08 13.48 -26.16
N GLN A 171 -11.38 12.38 -25.84
CA GLN A 171 -11.99 11.06 -25.80
C GLN A 171 -12.91 10.92 -24.59
N PRO A 172 -14.19 10.54 -24.79
CA PRO A 172 -15.17 10.50 -23.69
C PRO A 172 -14.91 9.37 -22.69
N ILE A 173 -14.21 8.32 -23.11
CA ILE A 173 -13.82 7.22 -22.22
C ILE A 173 -12.30 7.09 -22.23
N ILE A 174 -11.70 7.08 -21.04
CA ILE A 174 -10.28 6.92 -20.82
C ILE A 174 -10.07 5.62 -20.04
N TRP A 175 -9.33 4.68 -20.63
CA TRP A 175 -8.94 3.45 -19.96
C TRP A 175 -7.43 3.41 -19.77
N ILE A 176 -7.01 3.53 -18.50
CA ILE A 176 -5.62 3.41 -18.12
C ILE A 176 -5.35 1.99 -17.59
N GLN A 177 -4.46 1.27 -18.25
CA GLN A 177 -4.12 -0.12 -17.95
C GLN A 177 -2.80 -0.25 -17.19
N ASN A 178 -2.68 -1.33 -16.42
CA ASN A 178 -1.47 -1.69 -15.68
C ASN A 178 -0.98 -0.62 -14.70
N THR A 179 -1.92 0.03 -14.00
CA THR A 179 -1.69 1.10 -13.03
C THR A 179 -1.59 0.62 -11.58
N THR A 180 -1.53 -0.69 -11.35
CA THR A 180 -1.63 -1.29 -10.01
C THR A 180 -0.34 -1.20 -9.19
N ASP A 181 0.69 -0.52 -9.70
CA ASP A 181 1.96 -0.38 -9.01
C ASP A 181 2.29 1.08 -8.70
N ALA A 182 3.28 1.25 -7.83
CA ALA A 182 3.69 2.56 -7.35
C ALA A 182 4.30 3.48 -8.42
N VAL A 183 4.81 2.95 -9.53
CA VAL A 183 5.31 3.79 -10.62
C VAL A 183 4.14 4.50 -11.27
N ALA A 184 3.01 3.81 -11.44
CA ALA A 184 1.81 4.44 -11.94
C ALA A 184 1.35 5.58 -11.02
N ALA A 185 1.36 5.38 -9.70
CA ALA A 185 1.05 6.43 -8.74
C ALA A 185 1.95 7.67 -8.94
N GLN A 186 3.26 7.49 -9.15
CA GLN A 186 4.13 8.62 -9.47
C GLN A 186 3.72 9.37 -10.73
N PHE A 187 3.30 8.67 -11.79
CA PHE A 187 2.89 9.33 -13.04
C PHE A 187 1.61 10.14 -12.86
N PHE A 188 0.68 9.68 -12.01
CA PHE A 188 -0.51 10.43 -11.63
C PHE A 188 -0.18 11.68 -10.81
N LEU A 189 0.79 11.59 -9.91
CA LEU A 189 1.14 12.67 -8.99
C LEU A 189 2.12 13.69 -9.59
N LYS A 190 2.95 13.27 -10.57
CA LYS A 190 4.12 14.01 -11.08
C LYS A 190 4.08 14.14 -12.61
N ASN A 191 2.92 14.50 -13.16
CA ASN A 191 2.78 14.71 -14.61
C ASN A 191 3.73 15.80 -15.14
N VAL A 192 4.08 15.80 -16.43
CA VAL A 192 4.95 16.84 -17.04
C VAL A 192 4.28 18.22 -17.02
N TYR A 193 2.96 18.28 -17.16
CA TYR A 193 2.20 19.54 -17.16
C TYR A 193 2.01 20.07 -15.74
N SER A 194 2.48 21.30 -15.50
CA SER A 194 2.47 21.92 -14.17
C SER A 194 1.05 22.17 -13.62
N GLU A 195 0.05 22.39 -14.48
CA GLU A 195 -1.34 22.55 -14.04
C GLU A 195 -1.95 21.25 -13.51
N MET A 196 -1.47 20.12 -14.02
CA MET A 196 -1.82 18.79 -13.53
C MET A 196 -1.03 18.41 -12.28
N ARG A 197 0.23 18.87 -12.20
CA ARG A 197 1.06 18.71 -10.99
C ARG A 197 0.54 19.47 -9.80
N LYS A 198 -0.16 20.61 -9.99
CA LYS A 198 -0.46 21.62 -8.96
C LYS A 198 -0.40 21.01 -7.57
N LEU A 199 0.79 21.08 -6.95
CA LEU A 199 1.17 20.28 -5.78
C LEU A 199 0.15 20.42 -4.66
N ARG A 200 -0.49 21.59 -4.61
CA ARG A 200 -1.63 21.88 -3.75
C ARG A 200 -2.76 20.84 -3.84
N LYS A 201 -3.18 20.37 -5.02
CA LYS A 201 -4.26 19.36 -5.16
C LYS A 201 -3.83 17.97 -4.68
N VAL A 202 -2.56 17.62 -4.89
CA VAL A 202 -2.00 16.36 -4.41
C VAL A 202 -1.83 16.40 -2.90
N TYR A 203 -1.30 17.49 -2.34
CA TYR A 203 -1.18 17.71 -0.89
C TYR A 203 -2.53 17.82 -0.19
N ASP A 204 -3.50 18.43 -0.86
CA ASP A 204 -4.89 18.50 -0.43
C ASP A 204 -5.57 17.13 -0.29
N LEU A 205 -5.04 16.12 -0.99
CA LEU A 205 -5.51 14.74 -0.91
C LEU A 205 -4.61 13.92 0.00
N PHE A 206 -3.29 13.86 -0.21
CA PHE A 206 -2.39 12.93 0.48
C PHE A 206 -1.59 13.55 1.63
N GLY A 207 -1.82 14.82 1.95
CA GLY A 207 -1.00 15.60 2.88
C GLY A 207 0.35 15.97 2.27
N ARG A 208 1.11 16.80 3.00
CA ARG A 208 2.49 17.13 2.63
C ARG A 208 3.44 16.02 3.10
N PRO A 209 4.38 15.54 2.26
CA PRO A 209 5.34 14.52 2.66
C PRO A 209 6.20 14.90 3.87
N GLU A 210 6.44 16.20 4.06
CA GLU A 210 7.25 16.74 5.17
C GLU A 210 6.48 16.76 6.51
N ASN A 211 5.15 16.66 6.47
CA ASN A 211 4.27 16.80 7.62
C ASN A 211 3.56 15.47 7.90
N LEU A 212 4.33 14.49 8.38
CA LEU A 212 3.88 13.11 8.59
C LEU A 212 2.69 12.97 9.56
N GLN A 213 2.55 13.89 10.51
CA GLN A 213 1.47 13.92 11.49
C GLN A 213 0.13 14.38 10.90
N TYR A 214 0.14 15.13 9.80
CA TYR A 214 -1.04 15.75 9.18
C TYR A 214 -1.48 15.01 7.91
N ARG A 215 -1.27 13.69 7.85
CA ARG A 215 -1.57 12.89 6.65
C ARG A 215 -2.99 12.32 6.68
N PRO A 216 -3.87 12.68 5.74
CA PRO A 216 -5.26 12.26 5.75
C PRO A 216 -5.48 10.79 5.37
N ASN A 217 -6.60 10.25 5.80
CA ASN A 217 -7.07 8.90 5.49
C ASN A 217 -7.78 8.79 4.13
N VAL A 218 -7.06 9.10 3.05
CA VAL A 218 -7.64 9.09 1.69
C VAL A 218 -8.23 7.73 1.31
N PHE A 219 -7.48 6.65 1.58
CA PHE A 219 -7.90 5.32 1.18
C PHE A 219 -9.15 4.86 1.94
N GLY A 220 -9.23 5.17 3.24
CA GLY A 220 -10.42 4.87 4.03
C GLY A 220 -11.65 5.60 3.52
N GLU A 221 -11.52 6.91 3.25
CA GLU A 221 -12.63 7.72 2.76
C GLU A 221 -13.08 7.31 1.35
N LEU A 222 -12.14 6.94 0.48
CA LEU A 222 -12.49 6.36 -0.83
C LEU A 222 -13.20 5.02 -0.67
N MET A 223 -12.67 4.12 0.16
CA MET A 223 -13.29 2.81 0.39
C MET A 223 -14.70 2.95 0.94
N ARG A 224 -14.92 3.85 1.92
CA ARG A 224 -16.24 4.10 2.51
C ARG A 224 -17.32 4.43 1.47
N VAL A 225 -16.96 5.16 0.43
CA VAL A 225 -17.89 5.56 -0.63
C VAL A 225 -17.98 4.52 -1.74
N LEU A 226 -16.87 3.85 -2.06
CA LEU A 226 -16.78 2.95 -3.21
C LEU A 226 -17.22 1.52 -2.92
N ILE A 227 -17.02 1.04 -1.70
CA ILE A 227 -17.21 -0.36 -1.34
C ILE A 227 -18.06 -0.52 -0.08
N SER A 228 -18.87 -1.58 -0.09
CA SER A 228 -19.65 -2.05 1.04
C SER A 228 -19.67 -3.59 0.99
N PRO A 229 -19.95 -4.29 2.10
CA PRO A 229 -20.08 -5.73 2.04
C PRO A 229 -21.25 -6.13 1.13
N SER A 230 -21.12 -7.25 0.40
CA SER A 230 -22.29 -7.89 -0.22
C SER A 230 -23.27 -8.39 0.85
N GLU A 231 -24.54 -8.59 0.49
CA GLU A 231 -25.55 -9.02 1.49
C GLU A 231 -25.15 -10.32 2.19
N ASN A 232 -24.54 -11.28 1.48
CA ASN A 232 -24.06 -12.53 2.10
C ASN A 232 -22.87 -12.28 3.05
N VAL A 233 -21.95 -11.37 2.71
CA VAL A 233 -20.83 -11.02 3.59
C VAL A 233 -21.34 -10.25 4.82
N LYS A 234 -22.30 -9.36 4.62
CA LYS A 234 -22.96 -8.60 5.69
C LYS A 234 -23.72 -9.52 6.63
N GLU A 235 -24.37 -10.56 6.13
CA GLU A 235 -24.99 -11.62 6.95
C GLU A 235 -23.96 -12.32 7.82
N ALA A 236 -22.79 -12.72 7.27
CA ALA A 236 -21.73 -13.33 8.07
C ALA A 236 -21.14 -12.39 9.13
N VAL A 237 -20.94 -11.11 8.80
CA VAL A 237 -20.49 -10.11 9.77
C VAL A 237 -21.52 -9.98 10.91
N ASN A 238 -22.80 -9.85 10.58
CA ASN A 238 -23.88 -9.74 11.57
C ASN A 238 -24.04 -11.01 12.41
N TRP A 239 -23.79 -12.19 11.82
CA TRP A 239 -23.80 -13.46 12.54
C TRP A 239 -22.74 -13.49 13.65
N VAL A 240 -21.54 -12.92 13.42
CA VAL A 240 -20.50 -12.81 14.46
C VAL A 240 -20.87 -11.75 15.51
N LEU A 241 -21.40 -10.61 15.08
CA LEU A 241 -21.73 -9.52 15.99
C LEU A 241 -22.95 -9.83 16.88
N GLY A 242 -23.88 -10.67 16.42
CA GLY A 242 -25.06 -11.07 17.18
C GLY A 242 -26.00 -9.91 17.47
N ASP A 243 -25.83 -9.26 18.63
CA ASP A 243 -26.61 -8.10 19.10
C ASP A 243 -26.37 -6.82 18.27
N GLY A 244 -25.44 -6.87 17.31
CA GLY A 244 -25.09 -5.76 16.42
C GLY A 244 -24.20 -4.71 17.10
N VAL A 245 -23.67 -4.98 18.29
CA VAL A 245 -22.76 -4.07 18.98
C VAL A 245 -21.37 -4.18 18.37
N ASP A 246 -20.92 -3.07 17.78
CA ASP A 246 -19.60 -2.99 17.19
C ASP A 246 -18.47 -3.21 18.21
N PRO A 247 -17.39 -3.91 17.81
CA PRO A 247 -16.25 -4.21 18.66
C PRO A 247 -15.46 -2.95 19.01
N ASP A 248 -14.80 -2.95 20.16
CA ASP A 248 -14.00 -1.81 20.62
C ASP A 248 -12.61 -1.82 19.97
N ILE A 249 -12.01 -3.00 19.82
CA ILE A 249 -10.64 -3.16 19.31
C ILE A 249 -10.61 -4.29 18.28
N THR A 250 -9.76 -4.18 17.26
CA THR A 250 -9.36 -5.30 16.41
C THR A 250 -7.89 -5.65 16.64
N LEU A 251 -7.60 -6.94 16.77
CA LEU A 251 -6.27 -7.50 16.62
C LEU A 251 -6.18 -8.28 15.31
N HIS A 252 -5.35 -7.81 14.39
CA HIS A 252 -4.97 -8.54 13.20
C HIS A 252 -3.56 -9.14 13.36
N MET A 253 -3.43 -10.45 13.21
CA MET A 253 -2.17 -11.17 13.31
C MET A 253 -1.76 -11.79 11.97
N ARG A 254 -0.59 -11.41 11.45
CA ARG A 254 0.02 -12.02 10.26
C ARG A 254 1.12 -13.01 10.65
N MET A 255 0.80 -14.28 10.65
CA MET A 255 1.59 -15.31 11.31
C MET A 255 2.20 -16.32 10.34
N LEU A 256 1.73 -16.38 9.09
CA LEU A 256 2.32 -17.22 8.03
C LEU A 256 2.48 -18.68 8.49
N MET A 257 1.44 -19.24 9.11
CA MET A 257 1.42 -20.59 9.70
C MET A 257 2.39 -20.81 10.87
N ASN A 258 2.99 -19.75 11.43
CA ASN A 258 3.86 -19.81 12.59
C ASN A 258 3.06 -19.68 13.91
N ARG A 259 3.60 -20.21 15.01
CA ARG A 259 3.03 -20.19 16.37
C ARG A 259 3.92 -19.45 17.38
N SER A 260 4.43 -18.29 16.97
CA SER A 260 5.38 -17.54 17.79
C SER A 260 4.73 -16.96 19.05
N LEU A 261 5.02 -17.56 20.21
CA LEU A 261 4.55 -17.09 21.53
C LEU A 261 4.99 -15.65 21.82
N ARG A 262 6.18 -15.25 21.36
CA ARG A 262 6.68 -13.87 21.51
C ARG A 262 5.83 -12.86 20.75
N ALA A 263 5.37 -13.21 19.54
CA ALA A 263 4.46 -12.36 18.77
C ALA A 263 3.08 -12.24 19.44
N VAL A 264 2.57 -13.33 20.02
CA VAL A 264 1.34 -13.33 20.81
C VAL A 264 1.49 -12.42 22.02
N GLN A 265 2.54 -12.59 22.84
CA GLN A 265 2.77 -11.76 24.02
C GLN A 265 2.89 -10.28 23.66
N ALA A 266 3.60 -9.97 22.57
CA ALA A 266 3.71 -8.61 22.07
C ALA A 266 2.34 -8.04 21.70
N ALA A 267 1.49 -8.81 21.03
CA ALA A 267 0.16 -8.38 20.64
C ALA A 267 -0.73 -8.12 21.87
N LEU A 268 -0.71 -9.02 22.86
CA LEU A 268 -1.45 -8.86 24.12
C LEU A 268 -1.03 -7.61 24.89
N ASN A 269 0.29 -7.37 25.02
CA ASN A 269 0.80 -6.16 25.65
C ASN A 269 0.36 -4.89 24.90
N CYS A 270 0.30 -4.96 23.57
CA CYS A 270 -0.10 -3.83 22.74
C CYS A 270 -1.61 -3.55 22.84
N ILE A 271 -2.46 -4.58 22.97
CA ILE A 271 -3.89 -4.39 23.26
C ILE A 271 -4.07 -3.70 24.61
N ARG A 272 -3.37 -4.15 25.66
CA ARG A 272 -3.44 -3.50 26.99
C ARG A 272 -3.02 -2.04 26.91
N LYS A 273 -1.91 -1.73 26.23
CA LYS A 273 -1.48 -0.35 25.98
C LYS A 273 -2.53 0.47 25.22
N ALA A 274 -3.23 -0.13 24.24
CA ALA A 274 -4.32 0.54 23.54
C ALA A 274 -5.51 0.84 24.48
N MET A 275 -5.89 -0.13 25.32
CA MET A 275 -6.96 0.04 26.33
C MET A 275 -6.62 1.17 27.31
N ASP A 276 -5.37 1.21 27.79
CA ASP A 276 -4.89 2.25 28.70
C ASP A 276 -4.93 3.64 28.06
N ASN A 277 -4.45 3.78 26.82
CA ASN A 277 -4.49 5.04 26.07
C ASN A 277 -5.92 5.53 25.81
N LEU A 278 -6.84 4.60 25.58
CA LEU A 278 -8.25 4.88 25.33
C LEU A 278 -9.06 5.06 26.62
N GLN A 279 -8.49 4.71 27.77
CA GLN A 279 -9.14 4.69 29.09
C GLN A 279 -10.41 3.81 29.09
N LEU A 280 -10.36 2.65 28.44
CA LEU A 280 -11.48 1.70 28.41
C LEU A 280 -11.66 1.09 29.81
N LYS A 281 -12.77 1.43 30.47
CA LYS A 281 -13.09 0.99 31.85
C LYS A 281 -13.88 -0.31 31.90
N SER A 282 -14.57 -0.66 30.82
CA SER A 282 -15.33 -1.90 30.68
C SER A 282 -14.50 -2.97 29.97
N ARG A 283 -14.89 -4.23 30.14
CA ARG A 283 -14.35 -5.37 29.37
C ARG A 283 -14.66 -5.16 27.88
N PRO A 284 -13.66 -4.87 27.03
CA PRO A 284 -13.92 -4.49 25.64
C PRO A 284 -14.19 -5.72 24.76
N LYS A 285 -14.93 -5.54 23.67
CA LYS A 285 -15.04 -6.54 22.60
C LYS A 285 -13.83 -6.42 21.66
N VAL A 286 -13.09 -7.51 21.48
CA VAL A 286 -11.88 -7.60 20.64
C VAL A 286 -12.12 -8.57 19.48
N VAL A 287 -12.12 -8.08 18.25
CA VAL A 287 -12.10 -8.95 17.07
C VAL A 287 -10.70 -9.49 16.84
N LEU A 288 -10.56 -10.81 16.70
CA LEU A 288 -9.31 -11.49 16.37
C LEU A 288 -9.34 -12.01 14.92
N VAL A 289 -8.46 -11.46 14.09
CA VAL A 289 -8.24 -11.90 12.70
C VAL A 289 -6.84 -12.46 12.54
N SER A 290 -6.71 -13.60 11.88
CA SER A 290 -5.42 -14.25 11.64
C SER A 290 -5.44 -15.07 10.36
N ASP A 291 -4.33 -15.05 9.62
CA ASP A 291 -4.07 -15.96 8.49
C ASP A 291 -3.75 -17.40 8.94
N SER A 292 -3.55 -17.62 10.23
CA SER A 292 -3.32 -18.92 10.85
C SER A 292 -4.51 -19.28 11.75
N PRO A 293 -5.51 -20.05 11.26
CA PRO A 293 -6.71 -20.38 12.05
C PRO A 293 -6.40 -21.11 13.36
N THR A 294 -5.39 -21.99 13.38
CA THR A 294 -4.99 -22.73 14.59
C THR A 294 -4.54 -21.80 15.72
N LEU A 295 -4.02 -20.62 15.39
CA LEU A 295 -3.56 -19.65 16.38
C LEU A 295 -4.72 -19.01 17.14
N ILE A 296 -5.90 -18.92 16.52
CA ILE A 296 -7.06 -18.22 17.09
C ILE A 296 -7.49 -18.93 18.38
N ASN A 297 -7.53 -20.26 18.36
CA ASN A 297 -7.84 -21.08 19.53
C ASN A 297 -6.78 -20.97 20.64
N GLU A 298 -5.52 -20.70 20.27
CA GLU A 298 -4.42 -20.54 21.23
C GLU A 298 -4.42 -19.14 21.87
N VAL A 299 -4.78 -18.10 21.11
CA VAL A 299 -4.70 -16.70 21.55
C VAL A 299 -5.99 -16.23 22.25
N ALA A 300 -7.14 -16.72 21.81
CA ALA A 300 -8.44 -16.30 22.33
C ALA A 300 -8.56 -16.45 23.86
N PRO A 301 -8.10 -17.54 24.52
CA PRO A 301 -8.16 -17.67 25.97
C PRO A 301 -7.44 -16.54 26.72
N TYR A 302 -6.25 -16.14 26.26
CA TYR A 302 -5.47 -15.07 26.89
C TYR A 302 -6.12 -13.69 26.74
N ILE A 303 -6.75 -13.42 25.61
CA ILE A 303 -7.52 -12.18 25.41
C ILE A 303 -8.80 -12.23 26.26
N ASN A 304 -9.43 -13.40 26.37
CA ASN A 304 -10.61 -13.63 27.21
C ASN A 304 -10.36 -13.46 28.72
N GLU A 305 -9.12 -13.31 29.18
CA GLU A 305 -8.85 -12.92 30.56
C GLU A 305 -9.28 -11.47 30.85
N PHE A 306 -9.22 -10.59 29.85
CA PHE A 306 -9.45 -9.14 30.04
C PHE A 306 -10.40 -8.49 29.02
N ALA A 307 -10.82 -9.23 27.99
CA ALA A 307 -11.71 -8.76 26.93
C ALA A 307 -12.68 -9.87 26.48
N GLU A 308 -13.69 -9.55 25.68
CA GLU A 308 -14.53 -10.54 24.98
C GLU A 308 -13.96 -10.76 23.58
N VAL A 309 -13.66 -12.00 23.20
CA VAL A 309 -13.12 -12.29 21.86
C VAL A 309 -14.23 -12.59 20.87
N LEU A 310 -14.23 -11.85 19.76
CA LEU A 310 -15.02 -12.13 18.57
C LEU A 310 -14.13 -12.68 17.46
N HIS A 311 -14.58 -13.71 16.78
CA HIS A 311 -13.90 -14.26 15.61
C HIS A 311 -14.92 -14.91 14.66
N PHE A 312 -14.67 -14.81 13.36
CA PHE A 312 -15.47 -15.47 12.35
C PHE A 312 -15.04 -16.91 12.12
N ASP A 313 -15.74 -17.85 12.78
CA ASP A 313 -15.59 -19.29 12.53
C ASP A 313 -16.33 -19.68 11.25
N TYR A 314 -15.62 -19.63 10.12
CA TYR A 314 -16.18 -19.94 8.80
C TYR A 314 -16.63 -21.40 8.65
N GLU A 315 -16.14 -22.33 9.47
CA GLU A 315 -16.53 -23.74 9.40
C GLU A 315 -17.91 -23.98 10.01
N ARG A 316 -18.31 -23.11 10.95
CA ARG A 316 -19.63 -23.15 11.60
C ARG A 316 -20.67 -22.29 10.91
N PHE A 317 -20.25 -21.39 10.02
CA PHE A 317 -21.15 -20.50 9.31
C PHE A 317 -21.97 -21.27 8.27
N LYS A 318 -23.29 -21.29 8.43
CA LYS A 318 -24.22 -22.01 7.54
C LYS A 318 -24.73 -21.21 6.34
N GLY A 319 -24.36 -19.93 6.22
CA GLY A 319 -24.80 -19.07 5.14
C GLY A 319 -24.08 -19.36 3.81
N ASN A 320 -24.70 -18.98 2.71
CA ASN A 320 -24.22 -19.30 1.36
C ASN A 320 -23.38 -18.15 0.78
N ILE A 321 -22.07 -18.12 1.09
CA ILE A 321 -21.13 -17.14 0.51
C ILE A 321 -20.35 -17.73 -0.68
N SER A 322 -20.47 -19.04 -0.94
CA SER A 322 -19.71 -19.70 -2.00
C SER A 322 -20.24 -19.31 -3.40
N GLY A 323 -19.59 -18.32 -4.00
CA GLY A 323 -19.48 -18.26 -5.45
C GLY A 323 -18.84 -19.56 -5.92
N ASN A 324 -19.59 -20.36 -6.69
CA ASN A 324 -19.17 -21.66 -7.19
C ASN A 324 -17.98 -21.46 -8.16
N ASN A 325 -16.77 -21.37 -7.64
CA ASN A 325 -15.52 -21.43 -8.39
C ASN A 325 -14.45 -22.00 -7.47
N GLY A 326 -14.40 -23.32 -7.44
CA GLY A 326 -13.25 -24.09 -6.97
C GLY A 326 -12.02 -23.77 -7.80
N LEU A 327 -11.40 -22.61 -7.58
CA LEU A 327 -10.04 -22.39 -7.99
C LEU A 327 -9.19 -23.15 -6.96
N GLY A 328 -8.75 -24.34 -7.33
CA GLY A 328 -7.92 -25.21 -6.50
C GLY A 328 -6.88 -24.40 -5.75
N SER A 329 -6.84 -24.60 -4.43
CA SER A 329 -5.87 -23.99 -3.54
C SER A 329 -4.46 -24.31 -4.03
N LEU A 330 -3.81 -23.35 -4.70
CA LEU A 330 -2.41 -23.47 -5.07
C LEU A 330 -1.59 -23.45 -3.78
N ASP A 331 -0.76 -24.46 -3.51
CA ASP A 331 -0.02 -24.64 -2.25
C ASP A 331 0.74 -23.39 -1.76
N PHE A 332 1.23 -22.55 -2.67
CA PHE A 332 1.89 -21.29 -2.30
C PHE A 332 0.95 -20.29 -1.63
N ARG A 333 -0.33 -20.29 -2.01
CA ARG A 333 -1.36 -19.41 -1.44
C ARG A 333 -1.76 -19.84 -0.05
N VAL A 334 -1.70 -21.13 0.28
CA VAL A 334 -1.95 -21.61 1.65
C VAL A 334 -0.85 -21.13 2.59
N LYS A 335 0.42 -21.23 2.15
CA LYS A 335 1.57 -20.80 2.96
C LYS A 335 1.60 -19.30 3.18
N ASP A 336 1.20 -18.53 2.18
CA ASP A 336 1.18 -17.09 2.29
C ASP A 336 -0.15 -16.64 2.93
N TRP A 337 -1.33 -16.96 2.41
CA TRP A 337 -2.61 -16.33 2.79
C TRP A 337 -3.41 -17.13 3.83
N GLY A 338 -2.93 -18.31 4.22
CA GLY A 338 -3.64 -19.23 5.10
C GLY A 338 -4.51 -20.22 4.34
N PRO A 339 -5.03 -21.25 5.02
CA PRO A 339 -5.84 -22.31 4.40
C PRO A 339 -7.31 -21.91 4.18
N ALA A 340 -7.76 -20.81 4.79
CA ALA A 340 -9.14 -20.37 4.70
C ALA A 340 -9.51 -19.98 3.26
N PRO A 341 -10.76 -20.25 2.83
CA PRO A 341 -11.26 -19.76 1.54
C PRO A 341 -11.13 -18.25 1.43
N ARG A 342 -10.90 -17.74 0.21
CA ARG A 342 -10.65 -16.32 -0.02
C ARG A 342 -11.78 -15.40 0.47
N TRP A 343 -13.03 -15.88 0.43
CA TRP A 343 -14.19 -15.11 0.87
C TRP A 343 -14.17 -14.80 2.37
N VAL A 344 -13.53 -15.65 3.19
CA VAL A 344 -13.35 -15.46 4.64
C VAL A 344 -12.58 -14.17 4.90
N ALA A 345 -11.55 -13.88 4.09
CA ALA A 345 -10.79 -12.64 4.22
C ALA A 345 -11.62 -11.39 3.94
N PHE A 346 -12.74 -11.46 3.22
CA PHE A 346 -13.65 -10.32 3.08
C PHE A 346 -14.54 -10.16 4.30
N VAL A 347 -15.04 -11.27 4.88
CA VAL A 347 -15.80 -11.23 6.14
C VAL A 347 -14.93 -10.68 7.26
N ASP A 348 -13.72 -11.20 7.44
CA ASP A 348 -12.75 -10.72 8.43
C ASP A 348 -12.44 -9.24 8.22
N PHE A 349 -12.27 -8.80 6.97
CA PHE A 349 -11.97 -7.41 6.64
C PHE A 349 -13.09 -6.48 7.11
N PHE A 350 -14.34 -6.79 6.73
CA PHE A 350 -15.47 -5.95 7.09
C PHE A 350 -15.78 -6.04 8.58
N LEU A 351 -15.72 -7.22 9.20
CA LEU A 351 -15.90 -7.41 10.64
C LEU A 351 -14.87 -6.61 11.44
N ALA A 352 -13.59 -6.71 11.08
CA ALA A 352 -12.51 -5.96 11.74
C ALA A 352 -12.63 -4.45 11.50
N SER A 353 -13.17 -4.03 10.35
CA SER A 353 -13.40 -2.61 10.06
C SER A 353 -14.52 -1.98 10.91
N ARG A 354 -15.27 -2.78 11.69
CA ARG A 354 -16.25 -2.30 12.67
C ARG A 354 -15.63 -1.85 13.98
N ALA A 355 -14.31 -2.00 14.16
CA ALA A 355 -13.63 -1.56 15.37
C ALA A 355 -13.87 -0.08 15.66
N LYS A 356 -14.38 0.21 16.86
CA LYS A 356 -14.58 1.57 17.32
C LYS A 356 -13.25 2.24 17.57
N HIS A 357 -12.40 1.76 18.48
CA HIS A 357 -11.39 2.63 19.05
C HIS A 357 -9.97 2.35 18.57
N ALA A 358 -9.62 1.09 18.32
CA ALA A 358 -8.26 0.76 17.93
C ALA A 358 -8.13 -0.45 17.03
N ILE A 359 -7.06 -0.44 16.23
CA ILE A 359 -6.58 -1.62 15.51
C ILE A 359 -5.13 -1.87 15.89
N VAL A 360 -4.83 -3.10 16.26
CA VAL A 360 -3.50 -3.60 16.57
C VAL A 360 -3.07 -4.56 15.47
N SER A 361 -1.92 -4.30 14.84
CA SER A 361 -1.27 -5.24 13.93
C SER A 361 -0.14 -5.98 14.65
N GLY A 362 -0.30 -7.27 14.84
CA GLY A 362 0.75 -8.20 15.27
C GLY A 362 1.23 -9.07 14.12
N ALA A 363 2.46 -9.61 14.22
CA ALA A 363 2.97 -10.56 13.22
C ALA A 363 4.16 -11.36 13.72
N HIS A 364 4.39 -12.52 13.09
CA HIS A 364 5.63 -13.28 13.25
C HIS A 364 6.81 -12.63 12.53
N ARG A 365 6.58 -12.05 11.34
CA ARG A 365 7.63 -11.46 10.49
C ARG A 365 7.41 -10.00 10.09
N ARG A 366 6.19 -9.60 9.74
CA ARG A 366 5.90 -8.29 9.11
C ARG A 366 4.66 -7.64 9.73
N VAL A 367 4.84 -6.56 10.47
CA VAL A 367 3.78 -5.88 11.24
C VAL A 367 3.31 -4.61 10.52
N GLY A 368 2.04 -4.22 10.67
CA GLY A 368 1.49 -3.11 9.88
C GLY A 368 1.35 -3.50 8.40
N THR A 369 0.82 -4.70 8.15
CA THR A 369 0.54 -5.18 6.80
C THR A 369 -0.46 -4.28 6.09
N THR A 370 -0.45 -4.29 4.75
CA THR A 370 -1.44 -3.56 3.94
C THR A 370 -2.88 -3.93 4.31
N TYR A 371 -3.13 -5.19 4.65
CA TYR A 371 -4.46 -5.64 5.07
C TYR A 371 -4.91 -4.95 6.37
N ALA A 372 -4.07 -4.99 7.43
CA ALA A 372 -4.35 -4.28 8.69
C ALA A 372 -4.50 -2.76 8.50
N GLN A 373 -3.68 -2.17 7.63
CA GLN A 373 -3.74 -0.75 7.32
C GLN A 373 -5.06 -0.38 6.63
N LEU A 374 -5.53 -1.18 5.68
CA LEU A 374 -6.82 -0.94 5.01
C LEU A 374 -8.01 -1.14 5.96
N ILE A 375 -7.94 -2.10 6.89
CA ILE A 375 -8.95 -2.23 7.94
C ILE A 375 -8.96 -0.96 8.80
N ALA A 376 -7.80 -0.47 9.24
CA ALA A 376 -7.70 0.75 10.07
C ALA A 376 -8.20 1.99 9.33
N ALA A 377 -7.87 2.08 8.03
CA ALA A 377 -8.36 3.14 7.16
C ALA A 377 -9.90 3.11 7.05
N LEU A 378 -10.51 1.96 6.77
CA LEU A 378 -11.96 1.87 6.63
C LEU A 378 -12.69 2.10 7.96
N ALA A 379 -12.21 1.51 9.05
CA ALA A 379 -12.78 1.71 10.39
C ALA A 379 -12.80 3.18 10.78
N MET A 380 -11.69 3.89 10.56
CA MET A 380 -11.62 5.31 10.85
C MET A 380 -12.52 6.15 9.92
N ALA A 381 -12.72 5.75 8.68
CA ALA A 381 -13.61 6.48 7.77
C ALA A 381 -15.09 6.41 8.19
N HIS A 382 -15.52 5.30 8.81
CA HIS A 382 -16.88 5.15 9.32
C HIS A 382 -17.15 5.90 10.63
N LYS A 383 -16.12 6.49 11.26
CA LYS A 383 -16.27 7.25 12.50
C LYS A 383 -17.05 8.55 12.28
N PRO A 384 -17.97 8.89 13.21
CA PRO A 384 -18.60 10.21 13.24
C PRO A 384 -17.56 11.30 13.52
N VAL A 385 -17.84 12.50 13.02
CA VAL A 385 -16.93 13.67 13.04
C VAL A 385 -16.49 14.07 14.46
N GLU A 386 -17.30 13.75 15.46
CA GLU A 386 -17.13 14.13 16.87
C GLU A 386 -16.20 13.20 17.66
N ASP A 387 -15.88 12.00 17.14
CA ASP A 387 -15.02 11.03 17.81
C ASP A 387 -13.62 11.00 17.18
N SER A 388 -12.78 11.94 17.62
CA SER A 388 -11.43 12.15 17.07
C SER A 388 -10.37 11.17 17.59
N ARG A 389 -10.74 10.18 18.42
CA ARG A 389 -9.79 9.26 19.06
C ARG A 389 -9.87 7.87 18.46
N PHE A 390 -9.06 7.64 17.43
CA PHE A 390 -8.85 6.34 16.81
C PHE A 390 -7.35 6.02 16.79
N LEU A 391 -6.98 4.81 17.22
CA LEU A 391 -5.58 4.37 17.28
C LEU A 391 -5.31 3.25 16.29
N PHE A 392 -4.26 3.40 15.49
CA PHE A 392 -3.67 2.27 14.77
C PHE A 392 -2.28 1.99 15.37
N MET A 393 -2.06 0.77 15.84
CA MET A 393 -0.83 0.38 16.55
C MET A 393 -0.20 -0.85 15.94
N SER A 394 1.13 -0.91 15.96
CA SER A 394 1.91 -2.06 15.51
C SER A 394 2.65 -2.66 16.70
N SER A 395 2.51 -3.97 16.85
CA SER A 395 3.11 -4.74 17.94
C SER A 395 4.38 -5.44 17.45
N PHE A 396 5.51 -5.08 18.05
CA PHE A 396 6.83 -5.61 17.71
C PHE A 396 7.34 -6.52 18.82
N GLN A 397 7.52 -7.80 18.52
CA GLN A 397 8.31 -8.69 19.37
C GLN A 397 9.80 -8.39 19.25
N SER A 398 10.58 -8.65 20.31
CA SER A 398 12.01 -8.33 20.37
C SER A 398 12.84 -8.84 19.18
N ASN A 399 12.55 -10.04 18.67
CA ASN A 399 13.24 -10.60 17.50
C ASN A 399 13.02 -9.80 16.21
N LEU A 400 11.92 -9.05 16.08
CA LEU A 400 11.65 -8.25 14.88
C LEU A 400 12.48 -6.96 14.83
N VAL A 401 12.92 -6.50 16.00
CA VAL A 401 13.60 -5.23 16.22
C VAL A 401 15.04 -5.41 16.68
N SER A 402 15.53 -6.65 16.79
CA SER A 402 16.93 -6.95 17.11
C SER A 402 17.89 -6.31 16.11
N GLU A 403 17.51 -6.27 14.83
CA GLU A 403 18.28 -5.66 13.75
C GLU A 403 17.77 -4.26 13.34
N GLY A 404 17.12 -3.52 14.25
CA GLY A 404 16.73 -2.14 13.98
C GLY A 404 15.79 -2.00 12.77
N LEU A 405 14.72 -2.79 12.74
CA LEU A 405 13.75 -2.87 11.63
C LEU A 405 14.31 -3.33 10.27
N GLY A 406 15.59 -3.73 10.17
CA GLY A 406 16.21 -4.15 8.91
C GLY A 406 15.47 -5.26 8.15
N ILE A 407 14.68 -6.07 8.87
CA ILE A 407 13.86 -7.15 8.30
C ILE A 407 12.41 -6.76 7.98
N GLN A 408 11.97 -5.55 8.36
CA GLN A 408 10.63 -5.00 8.05
C GLN A 408 10.56 -4.43 6.62
N ILE A 409 11.13 -5.17 5.66
CA ILE A 409 11.20 -4.80 4.25
C ILE A 409 10.01 -5.36 3.47
N GLY A 410 9.48 -4.56 2.56
CA GLY A 410 8.36 -4.96 1.71
C GLY A 410 7.77 -3.78 0.95
N TRP A 411 7.25 -4.07 -0.24
CA TRP A 411 6.47 -3.13 -1.03
C TRP A 411 5.17 -2.79 -0.29
N GLY A 412 4.97 -1.52 0.06
CA GLY A 412 3.77 -1.05 0.76
C GLY A 412 3.72 -1.36 2.27
N HIS A 413 4.83 -1.81 2.87
CA HIS A 413 4.91 -2.05 4.31
C HIS A 413 5.09 -0.72 5.06
N VAL A 414 4.22 -0.46 6.04
CA VAL A 414 4.14 0.82 6.77
C VAL A 414 5.48 1.22 7.39
N TRP A 415 6.20 0.25 7.96
CA TRP A 415 7.45 0.51 8.71
C TRP A 415 8.74 0.47 7.90
N ASN A 416 8.68 0.07 6.62
CA ASN A 416 9.89 -0.10 5.79
C ASN A 416 10.66 1.22 5.60
N ARG A 417 9.98 2.37 5.68
CA ARG A 417 10.60 3.69 5.52
C ARG A 417 11.29 4.20 6.78
N PHE A 418 10.97 3.59 7.92
CA PHE A 418 11.59 3.84 9.21
C PHE A 418 12.65 2.77 9.52
N ALA A 419 12.75 1.73 8.68
CA ALA A 419 13.83 0.77 8.71
C ALA A 419 15.12 1.42 8.19
N GLY A 420 16.12 1.52 9.05
CA GLY A 420 17.38 2.17 8.75
C GLY A 420 18.35 2.16 9.93
N PRO A 421 19.57 2.64 9.74
CA PRO A 421 20.63 2.59 10.78
C PRO A 421 20.29 3.41 12.03
N LEU A 422 19.27 4.27 11.95
CA LEU A 422 18.79 5.07 13.08
C LEU A 422 17.80 4.31 13.97
N SER A 423 17.38 3.09 13.62
CA SER A 423 16.59 2.27 14.52
C SER A 423 17.49 1.58 15.52
N CYS A 424 17.14 1.65 16.80
CA CYS A 424 17.92 0.97 17.84
C CYS A 424 17.91 -0.56 17.60
N HIS A 425 19.05 -1.20 17.84
CA HIS A 425 19.17 -2.65 17.83
C HIS A 425 18.75 -3.24 19.19
N ASN A 426 18.42 -4.53 19.20
CA ASN A 426 18.12 -5.30 20.42
C ASN A 426 17.05 -4.67 21.34
N GLN A 427 16.02 -4.09 20.74
CA GLN A 427 14.89 -3.53 21.51
C GLN A 427 14.09 -4.66 22.18
N SER A 428 13.47 -4.33 23.32
CA SER A 428 12.48 -5.21 23.95
C SER A 428 11.22 -5.32 23.09
N THR A 429 10.18 -5.98 23.61
CA THR A 429 8.86 -5.93 22.97
C THR A 429 8.31 -4.51 23.03
N GLN A 430 7.77 -4.01 21.92
CA GLN A 430 7.35 -2.61 21.74
C GLN A 430 5.96 -2.53 21.10
N CYS A 431 5.23 -1.45 21.35
CA CYS A 431 3.92 -1.17 20.78
C CYS A 431 3.82 0.29 20.35
N ALA A 432 3.92 0.52 19.04
CA ALA A 432 4.08 1.85 18.46
C ALA A 432 2.83 2.33 17.73
N PHE A 433 2.53 3.63 17.82
CA PHE A 433 1.54 4.26 16.95
C PHE A 433 1.98 4.13 15.49
N THR A 434 1.01 3.86 14.63
CA THR A 434 1.22 3.50 13.23
C THR A 434 0.40 4.44 12.35
N PRO A 435 0.99 5.03 11.30
CA PRO A 435 0.24 5.90 10.40
C PRO A 435 -0.77 5.09 9.58
N ILE A 436 -1.99 5.62 9.46
CA ILE A 436 -3.01 5.03 8.58
C ILE A 436 -2.63 5.24 7.11
N LEU A 437 -2.00 6.39 6.80
CA LEU A 437 -1.39 6.66 5.50
C LEU A 437 0.13 6.90 5.65
N PRO A 438 0.98 5.85 5.59
CA PRO A 438 2.43 6.00 5.71
C PRO A 438 3.02 6.77 4.53
N PRO A 439 4.06 7.58 4.75
CA PRO A 439 4.79 8.20 3.65
C PRO A 439 5.30 7.12 2.72
N ALA A 440 4.89 7.20 1.47
CA ALA A 440 5.38 6.34 0.43
C ALA A 440 6.50 7.04 -0.33
N TRP A 441 7.40 6.26 -0.92
CA TRP A 441 8.50 6.83 -1.68
C TRP A 441 8.05 7.55 -2.95
N TRP A 442 6.86 7.24 -3.45
CA TRP A 442 6.27 7.98 -4.57
C TRP A 442 5.72 9.34 -4.15
N ASP A 443 5.62 9.67 -2.86
CA ASP A 443 5.01 10.91 -2.37
C ASP A 443 5.91 12.15 -2.57
N GLY A 444 7.23 11.97 -2.62
CA GLY A 444 8.22 13.05 -2.73
C GLY A 444 8.87 13.15 -4.11
N LEU A 445 10.20 13.20 -4.16
CA LEU A 445 10.98 13.18 -5.40
C LEU A 445 10.76 11.89 -6.21
N TRP A 446 11.14 11.88 -7.48
CA TRP A 446 11.10 10.67 -8.28
C TRP A 446 12.11 9.65 -7.77
N GLN A 447 11.65 8.47 -7.40
CA GLN A 447 12.52 7.42 -6.92
C GLN A 447 11.88 6.07 -7.16
N SER A 448 12.64 4.98 -7.07
CA SER A 448 12.09 3.65 -6.85
C SER A 448 13.14 2.75 -6.19
N PRO A 449 12.74 1.89 -5.23
CA PRO A 449 13.65 0.94 -4.63
C PRO A 449 14.02 -0.23 -5.57
N THR A 450 13.37 -0.38 -6.74
CA THR A 450 13.67 -1.50 -7.64
C THR A 450 14.28 -1.04 -8.98
N PRO A 451 15.33 -1.73 -9.46
CA PRO A 451 15.91 -1.44 -10.77
C PRO A 451 14.92 -1.60 -11.94
N ARG A 452 13.94 -2.52 -11.79
CA ARG A 452 12.88 -2.72 -12.80
C ARG A 452 12.08 -1.45 -13.02
N ASP A 453 11.67 -0.80 -11.94
CA ASP A 453 10.88 0.43 -12.01
C ASP A 453 11.69 1.61 -12.47
N VAL A 454 12.96 1.71 -12.06
CA VAL A 454 13.89 2.72 -12.58
C VAL A 454 14.03 2.60 -14.09
N LYS A 455 14.24 1.39 -14.62
CA LYS A 455 14.28 1.15 -16.07
C LYS A 455 12.97 1.53 -16.76
N ARG A 456 11.83 1.27 -16.11
CA ARG A 456 10.53 1.69 -16.64
C ARG A 456 10.42 3.20 -16.69
N MET A 457 10.77 3.93 -15.62
CA MET A 457 10.79 5.40 -15.60
C MET A 457 11.71 5.97 -16.70
N GLN A 458 12.89 5.39 -16.90
CA GLN A 458 13.80 5.76 -17.99
C GLN A 458 13.17 5.58 -19.38
N ALA A 459 12.38 4.53 -19.59
CA ALA A 459 11.65 4.33 -20.85
C ALA A 459 10.56 5.40 -21.11
N TYR A 460 10.22 6.21 -20.11
CA TYR A 460 9.36 7.38 -20.20
C TYR A 460 10.14 8.71 -20.22
N GLY A 461 11.47 8.68 -20.37
CA GLY A 461 12.32 9.87 -20.40
C GLY A 461 12.75 10.39 -19.02
N ILE A 462 12.39 9.69 -17.94
CA ILE A 462 12.77 10.08 -16.58
C ILE A 462 14.13 9.45 -16.24
N GLN A 463 15.19 10.23 -16.37
CA GLN A 463 16.54 9.82 -15.97
C GLN A 463 16.80 10.28 -14.53
N LEU A 464 16.80 9.32 -13.59
CA LEU A 464 17.07 9.61 -12.19
C LEU A 464 18.56 9.75 -11.93
N SER A 465 18.95 10.80 -11.22
CA SER A 465 20.26 10.93 -10.59
C SER A 465 20.36 9.97 -9.39
N GLY A 466 21.58 9.82 -8.86
CA GLY A 466 21.82 9.07 -7.62
C GLY A 466 21.08 9.63 -6.39
N PHE A 467 20.57 10.87 -6.48
CA PHE A 467 19.81 11.55 -5.42
C PHE A 467 18.29 11.58 -5.67
N GLY A 468 17.80 10.90 -6.72
CA GLY A 468 16.37 10.90 -7.07
C GLY A 468 15.88 12.21 -7.70
N THR A 469 16.80 13.08 -8.11
CA THR A 469 16.49 14.24 -8.96
C THR A 469 16.45 13.81 -10.43
N PHE A 470 15.76 14.56 -11.27
CA PHE A 470 15.73 14.34 -12.71
C PHE A 470 15.82 15.69 -13.43
N ASP A 471 16.19 15.66 -14.70
CA ASP A 471 16.29 16.84 -15.55
C ASP A 471 14.92 17.11 -16.21
N ASP A 472 14.22 18.17 -15.77
CA ASP A 472 12.94 18.59 -16.34
C ASP A 472 13.09 18.98 -17.83
N ASP A 473 14.17 19.64 -18.23
CA ASP A 473 14.39 20.05 -19.63
C ASP A 473 14.58 18.84 -20.53
N HIS A 474 15.31 17.84 -20.04
CA HIS A 474 15.44 16.55 -20.73
C HIS A 474 14.08 15.86 -20.88
N LEU A 475 13.26 15.82 -19.83
CA LEU A 475 11.93 15.21 -19.88
C LEU A 475 11.00 15.95 -20.86
N HIS A 476 11.05 17.28 -20.87
CA HIS A 476 10.31 18.09 -21.83
C HIS A 476 10.77 17.84 -23.28
N SER A 477 12.08 17.80 -23.52
CA SER A 477 12.65 17.47 -24.83
C SER A 477 12.27 16.05 -25.29
N PHE A 478 12.31 15.08 -24.37
CA PHE A 478 11.83 13.72 -24.62
C PHE A 478 10.36 13.71 -25.01
N CYS A 479 9.50 14.41 -24.27
CA CYS A 479 8.07 14.47 -24.59
C CYS A 479 7.78 15.18 -25.92
N ASN A 480 8.52 16.23 -26.26
CA ASN A 480 8.35 16.98 -27.52
C ASN A 480 8.84 16.20 -28.75
N SER A 481 9.94 15.44 -28.64
CA SER A 481 10.47 14.63 -29.74
C SER A 481 9.64 13.37 -30.02
N ARG A 482 8.74 13.03 -29.09
CA ARG A 482 8.00 11.79 -29.11
C ARG A 482 6.75 11.91 -29.97
N LYS A 483 6.57 10.94 -30.89
CA LYS A 483 5.31 10.82 -31.64
C LYS A 483 4.15 10.56 -30.68
N ASN A 484 3.06 11.31 -30.85
CA ASN A 484 1.82 11.12 -30.11
C ASN A 484 1.22 9.73 -30.43
N ALA A 485 1.51 8.76 -29.55
CA ALA A 485 0.98 7.41 -29.63
C ALA A 485 -0.29 7.33 -28.77
N VAL A 486 -1.45 7.54 -29.39
CA VAL A 486 -2.76 7.37 -28.76
C VAL A 486 -3.46 6.20 -29.42
N ARG A 487 -3.79 5.17 -28.64
CA ARG A 487 -4.62 4.06 -29.11
C ARG A 487 -6.07 4.39 -28.79
N THR A 488 -6.90 4.51 -29.82
CA THR A 488 -8.34 4.62 -29.67
C THR A 488 -9.04 3.37 -30.20
N VAL A 489 -10.15 3.00 -29.57
CA VAL A 489 -10.99 1.87 -30.00
C VAL A 489 -12.44 2.37 -30.09
N PRO A 490 -13.14 2.14 -31.22
CA PRO A 490 -14.57 2.41 -31.31
C PRO A 490 -15.34 1.55 -30.32
N VAL A 491 -16.25 2.16 -29.57
CA VAL A 491 -17.12 1.47 -28.61
C VAL A 491 -18.49 1.38 -29.27
N MET A 492 -18.61 0.53 -30.29
CA MET A 492 -19.87 0.33 -31.02
C MET A 492 -20.93 -0.34 -30.14
#